data_AF-A0A6C0JNP5-F1
#
_entry.id   AF-A0A6C0JNP5-F1
#
_cell.length_a   1.000
_cell.length_b   1.000
_cell.length_c   1.000
_cell.angle_alpha   90.00
_cell.angle_beta   90.00
_cell.angle_gamma   90.00
#
_symmetry.space_group_name_H-M   'P 1'
#
loop_
_entity.id
_entity.type
_entity.pdbx_description
1 polymer ?
#
loop_
_entity_poly.entity_id
_entity_poly.type
_entity_poly.pdbx_seq_one_letter_code
_entity_poly.pdbx_strand_id
1 'polypeptide(L)'
;MPILHKNQLNKSLEIYNFDKKIRLGDNSDGGYVIADLDGLYDCYISCGISNEASFDRDFLKKYINIGKNNAYAFDGTIKDYPWQYTTDIQFIKKNISNINDDNNTNLDYLINNYNNIFLAIDIEGGEYPWILSLNQNDLNKFKQICIEFHGLNDNSWGTQLKDKIKCLKKLSNTHYLIHAHGNNHSGNQNNIPDVLELTYVNKNYFKEIPSKNKTPFPIKDLDYPNKKSKNDYILDKYPFVENFENFNWLFNISKYENKITSQGKQDGVIKYIIDNIYIKNKYCVEFGYDSDKIDGGAGPNTLQLIKNNWDYLLIDGKYNNPSINLYKHILTTDNICEIFEKYKVPKEPGYISIDVDSTDIWLCDKILEKYDPSFFSIEFNPNFPINYAIAFPNDGNVWEKDRCFGSSLKAIKLMVDKHQKYALVYAGNYKTSKHHDAFFIRKDLIKNMIIPEFNSFKDIHHYIHKPCQNNREEILLDYEYFLISGDIIESKNKAKQVAKQYLCD
;
A
#
# COMPACT_ATOMS: atom_id res chain seq x y z
N MET A 1 2.75 -16.53 -10.25
CA MET A 1 3.33 -15.23 -10.64
C MET A 1 4.23 -14.70 -9.51
N PRO A 2 5.49 -14.30 -9.78
CA PRO A 2 6.37 -13.67 -8.78
C PRO A 2 5.74 -12.39 -8.19
N ILE A 3 6.02 -12.08 -6.91
CA ILE A 3 5.42 -10.93 -6.19
C ILE A 3 5.66 -9.61 -6.93
N LEU A 4 6.85 -9.41 -7.49
CA LEU A 4 7.18 -8.19 -8.25
C LEU A 4 6.27 -8.01 -9.47
N HIS A 5 6.06 -9.05 -10.27
CA HIS A 5 5.17 -9.00 -11.43
C HIS A 5 3.72 -8.77 -11.02
N LYS A 6 3.29 -9.39 -9.92
CA LYS A 6 1.95 -9.18 -9.37
C LYS A 6 1.70 -7.72 -8.99
N ASN A 7 2.64 -7.09 -8.29
CA ASN A 7 2.52 -5.68 -7.89
C ASN A 7 2.51 -4.74 -9.09
N GLN A 8 3.32 -5.03 -10.12
CA GLN A 8 3.34 -4.23 -11.35
C GLN A 8 2.05 -4.40 -12.17
N LEU A 9 1.55 -5.63 -12.31
CA LEU A 9 0.29 -5.91 -12.99
C LEU A 9 -0.87 -5.19 -12.29
N ASN A 10 -0.98 -5.35 -10.96
CA ASN A 10 -2.02 -4.70 -10.18
C ASN A 10 -1.99 -3.18 -10.36
N LYS A 11 -0.80 -2.56 -10.24
CA LYS A 11 -0.65 -1.11 -10.41
C LYS A 11 -1.09 -0.63 -11.80
N SER A 12 -0.86 -1.43 -12.84
CA SER A 12 -1.27 -1.10 -14.21
C SER A 12 -2.77 -1.28 -14.46
N LEU A 13 -3.47 -2.05 -13.63
CA LEU A 13 -4.92 -2.30 -13.71
C LEU A 13 -5.74 -1.47 -12.70
N GLU A 14 -5.15 -0.45 -12.09
CA GLU A 14 -5.88 0.43 -11.17
C GLU A 14 -6.97 1.22 -11.89
N ILE A 15 -8.20 1.08 -11.41
CA ILE A 15 -9.37 1.72 -12.01
C ILE A 15 -9.65 3.07 -11.35
N TYR A 16 -10.04 4.02 -12.19
CA TYR A 16 -10.42 5.37 -11.81
C TYR A 16 -11.93 5.57 -11.95
N ASN A 17 -12.51 6.35 -11.05
CA ASN A 17 -13.94 6.63 -11.05
C ASN A 17 -14.34 7.44 -12.28
N PHE A 18 -15.46 7.07 -12.89
CA PHE A 18 -16.10 7.81 -13.97
C PHE A 18 -17.60 7.58 -13.94
N ASP A 19 -18.41 8.61 -13.76
CA ASP A 19 -19.83 8.41 -13.43
C ASP A 19 -20.69 8.12 -14.68
N LYS A 20 -20.38 8.73 -15.82
CA LYS A 20 -21.19 8.64 -17.05
C LYS A 20 -20.79 7.45 -17.92
N LYS A 21 -21.16 6.23 -17.52
CA LYS A 21 -20.94 5.02 -18.33
C LYS A 21 -22.21 4.57 -19.03
N ILE A 22 -22.07 3.99 -20.22
CA ILE A 22 -23.17 3.39 -20.98
C ILE A 22 -22.73 2.06 -21.60
N ARG A 23 -23.67 1.14 -21.79
CA ARG A 23 -23.47 -0.11 -22.52
C ARG A 23 -23.92 0.06 -23.97
N LEU A 24 -23.13 -0.42 -24.92
CA LEU A 24 -23.49 -0.53 -26.34
C LEU A 24 -23.27 -1.99 -26.80
N GLY A 25 -24.03 -2.42 -27.81
CA GLY A 25 -23.97 -3.79 -28.33
C GLY A 25 -24.83 -4.77 -27.54
N ASP A 26 -24.58 -6.06 -27.72
CA ASP A 26 -25.36 -7.13 -27.10
C ASP A 26 -25.19 -7.14 -25.57
N ASN A 27 -26.19 -7.68 -24.86
CA ASN A 27 -26.14 -7.91 -23.42
C ASN A 27 -25.45 -9.26 -23.13
N SER A 28 -24.31 -9.48 -23.78
CA SER A 28 -23.36 -10.58 -23.59
C SER A 28 -22.08 -10.27 -24.37
N ASP A 29 -21.41 -11.31 -24.88
CA ASP A 29 -20.28 -11.20 -25.78
C ASP A 29 -20.58 -10.29 -26.98
N GLY A 30 -19.61 -9.44 -27.35
CA GLY A 30 -19.77 -8.45 -28.43
C GLY A 30 -20.40 -7.11 -28.02
N GLY A 31 -20.63 -6.87 -26.73
CA GLY A 31 -20.99 -5.54 -26.21
C GLY A 31 -19.99 -5.02 -25.17
N TYR A 32 -19.84 -3.70 -25.09
CA TYR A 32 -18.85 -3.07 -24.21
C TYR A 32 -19.43 -1.90 -23.43
N VAL A 33 -18.92 -1.69 -22.22
CA VAL A 33 -19.23 -0.51 -21.41
C VAL A 33 -18.25 0.61 -21.77
N ILE A 34 -18.77 1.73 -22.23
CA ILE A 34 -17.98 2.89 -22.67
C ILE A 34 -18.23 4.08 -21.74
N ALA A 35 -17.30 5.04 -21.73
CA ALA A 35 -17.55 6.35 -21.13
C ALA A 35 -18.31 7.23 -22.12
N ASP A 36 -19.41 7.84 -21.67
CA ASP A 36 -20.19 8.82 -22.41
C ASP A 36 -19.52 10.20 -22.30
N LEU A 37 -18.53 10.42 -23.17
CA LEU A 37 -17.68 11.61 -23.15
C LEU A 37 -18.33 12.78 -23.89
N ASP A 38 -18.05 13.99 -23.42
CA ASP A 38 -18.37 15.20 -24.15
C ASP A 38 -17.47 15.36 -25.39
N GLY A 39 -17.97 16.04 -26.42
CA GLY A 39 -17.26 16.30 -27.67
C GLY A 39 -17.30 15.15 -28.68
N LEU A 40 -16.90 15.42 -29.91
CA LEU A 40 -17.03 14.49 -31.04
C LEU A 40 -15.84 13.54 -31.14
N TYR A 41 -16.07 12.38 -31.77
CA TYR A 41 -15.03 11.52 -32.32
C TYR A 41 -14.86 11.84 -33.81
N ASP A 42 -13.64 11.81 -34.33
CA ASP A 42 -13.37 12.04 -35.75
C ASP A 42 -13.15 10.74 -36.54
N CYS A 43 -12.95 9.61 -35.85
CA CYS A 43 -12.83 8.29 -36.44
C CYS A 43 -13.32 7.19 -35.48
N TYR A 44 -13.94 6.17 -36.05
CA TYR A 44 -14.28 4.92 -35.39
C TYR A 44 -13.49 3.77 -36.00
N ILE A 45 -12.83 2.97 -35.16
CA ILE A 45 -12.08 1.78 -35.56
C ILE A 45 -12.59 0.59 -34.73
N SER A 46 -13.02 -0.46 -35.41
CA SER A 46 -13.44 -1.74 -34.81
C SER A 46 -12.56 -2.86 -35.36
N CYS A 47 -12.02 -3.72 -34.50
CA CYS A 47 -11.01 -4.72 -34.87
C CYS A 47 -11.33 -6.08 -34.26
N GLY A 48 -11.22 -7.12 -35.08
CA GLY A 48 -11.52 -8.52 -34.73
C GLY A 48 -13.01 -8.85 -34.79
N ILE A 49 -13.60 -8.54 -35.95
CA ILE A 49 -15.01 -8.78 -36.20
C ILE A 49 -15.24 -10.25 -36.48
N SER A 50 -16.15 -10.87 -35.74
CA SER A 50 -16.65 -12.23 -36.03
C SER A 50 -18.00 -12.14 -36.77
N ASN A 51 -19.04 -12.80 -36.25
CA ASN A 51 -20.40 -12.77 -36.79
C ASN A 51 -21.36 -11.82 -36.04
N GLU A 52 -20.86 -11.13 -35.00
CA GLU A 52 -21.59 -10.19 -34.15
C GLU A 52 -20.94 -8.80 -34.27
N ALA A 53 -21.73 -7.77 -34.57
CA ALA A 53 -21.24 -6.38 -34.68
C ALA A 53 -22.29 -5.38 -34.16
N SER A 54 -23.04 -5.78 -33.12
CA SER A 54 -24.05 -4.92 -32.49
C SER A 54 -23.45 -3.68 -31.85
N PHE A 55 -22.23 -3.78 -31.33
CA PHE A 55 -21.49 -2.64 -30.80
C PHE A 55 -21.24 -1.58 -31.88
N ASP A 56 -20.75 -1.97 -33.06
CA ASP A 56 -20.54 -1.08 -34.21
C ASP A 56 -21.82 -0.33 -34.59
N ARG A 57 -22.94 -1.07 -34.67
CA ARG A 57 -24.27 -0.50 -34.94
C ARG A 57 -24.64 0.55 -33.91
N ASP A 58 -24.55 0.23 -32.63
CA ASP A 58 -25.04 1.10 -31.56
C ASP A 58 -24.13 2.33 -31.38
N PHE A 59 -22.82 2.15 -31.57
CA PHE A 59 -21.84 3.24 -31.56
C PHE A 59 -22.13 4.25 -32.69
N LEU A 60 -22.27 3.78 -33.93
CA LEU A 60 -22.52 4.66 -35.08
C LEU A 60 -23.91 5.32 -35.04
N LYS A 61 -24.90 4.65 -34.44
CA LYS A 61 -26.21 5.27 -34.17
C LYS A 61 -26.14 6.40 -33.14
N LYS A 62 -25.31 6.26 -32.11
CA LYS A 62 -25.13 7.29 -31.08
C LYS A 62 -24.30 8.46 -31.61
N TYR A 63 -23.23 8.18 -32.33
CA TYR A 63 -22.28 9.18 -32.82
C TYR A 63 -22.47 9.43 -34.32
N ILE A 64 -23.63 9.97 -34.69
CA ILE A 64 -24.04 10.23 -36.07
C ILE A 64 -23.10 11.14 -36.87
N ASN A 65 -22.19 11.85 -36.19
CA ASN A 65 -21.19 12.69 -36.82
C ASN A 65 -20.08 11.85 -37.51
N ILE A 66 -19.94 10.57 -37.14
CA ILE A 66 -19.02 9.63 -37.77
C ILE A 66 -19.76 9.02 -38.96
N GLY A 67 -19.53 9.60 -40.15
CA GLY A 67 -20.02 9.01 -41.39
C GLY A 67 -19.21 7.79 -41.80
N LYS A 68 -19.75 7.01 -42.75
CA LYS A 68 -19.11 5.82 -43.34
C LYS A 68 -17.63 6.00 -43.69
N ASN A 69 -17.26 7.16 -44.21
CA ASN A 69 -15.89 7.45 -44.62
C ASN A 69 -14.88 7.55 -43.47
N ASN A 70 -15.34 7.62 -42.21
CA ASN A 70 -14.52 7.71 -41.00
C ASN A 70 -14.75 6.54 -40.04
N ALA A 71 -15.51 5.52 -40.45
CA ALA A 71 -15.77 4.32 -39.67
C ALA A 71 -15.16 3.10 -40.38
N TYR A 72 -14.32 2.35 -39.66
CA TYR A 72 -13.53 1.25 -40.23
C TYR A 72 -13.63 -0.01 -39.36
N ALA A 73 -13.92 -1.14 -40.00
CA ALA A 73 -13.90 -2.46 -39.41
C ALA A 73 -12.77 -3.30 -40.02
N PHE A 74 -12.04 -4.02 -39.18
CA PHE A 74 -10.90 -4.85 -39.58
C PHE A 74 -11.05 -6.28 -39.07
N ASP A 75 -10.99 -7.24 -39.99
CA ASP A 75 -10.81 -8.65 -39.66
C ASP A 75 -10.34 -9.42 -40.91
N GLY A 76 -9.16 -10.04 -40.84
CA GLY A 76 -8.61 -10.81 -41.96
C GLY A 76 -9.10 -12.27 -42.02
N THR A 77 -9.75 -12.74 -40.95
CA THR A 77 -10.18 -14.13 -40.76
C THR A 77 -11.59 -14.40 -41.31
N ILE A 78 -12.45 -13.37 -41.36
CA ILE A 78 -13.79 -13.50 -41.94
C ILE A 78 -13.81 -13.26 -43.44
N LYS A 79 -14.87 -13.76 -44.10
CA LYS A 79 -15.07 -13.55 -45.54
C LYS A 79 -15.52 -12.12 -45.86
N ASP A 80 -16.46 -11.61 -45.08
CA ASP A 80 -17.11 -10.31 -45.27
C ASP A 80 -17.73 -9.86 -43.93
N TYR A 81 -17.97 -8.57 -43.77
CA TYR A 81 -18.55 -7.98 -42.57
C TYR A 81 -20.02 -8.41 -42.38
N PRO A 82 -20.52 -8.57 -41.14
CA PRO A 82 -21.92 -8.88 -40.87
C PRO A 82 -22.83 -7.65 -41.12
N TRP A 83 -23.12 -7.38 -42.39
CA TRP A 83 -23.85 -6.19 -42.86
C TRP A 83 -25.28 -6.03 -42.33
N GLN A 84 -25.85 -7.03 -41.65
CA GLN A 84 -27.12 -6.90 -40.96
C GLN A 84 -27.10 -5.89 -39.80
N TYR A 85 -25.92 -5.56 -39.27
CA TYR A 85 -25.78 -4.63 -38.15
C TYR A 85 -25.75 -3.17 -38.60
N THR A 86 -24.92 -2.85 -39.59
CA THR A 86 -24.79 -1.49 -40.13
C THR A 86 -24.13 -1.51 -41.51
N THR A 87 -24.47 -0.54 -42.35
CA THR A 87 -23.84 -0.28 -43.67
C THR A 87 -23.02 1.02 -43.68
N ASP A 88 -23.02 1.76 -42.57
CA ASP A 88 -22.32 3.03 -42.36
C ASP A 88 -20.89 2.83 -41.87
N ILE A 89 -20.25 1.75 -42.29
CA ILE A 89 -18.88 1.37 -41.95
C ILE A 89 -18.16 0.84 -43.20
N GLN A 90 -16.84 0.99 -43.24
CA GLN A 90 -15.98 0.39 -44.25
C GLN A 90 -15.33 -0.86 -43.68
N PHE A 91 -15.45 -1.99 -44.38
CA PHE A 91 -14.77 -3.22 -44.01
C PHE A 91 -13.45 -3.37 -44.79
N ILE A 92 -12.36 -3.60 -44.06
CA ILE A 92 -11.05 -3.92 -44.62
C ILE A 92 -10.65 -5.30 -44.12
N LYS A 93 -10.49 -6.24 -45.05
CA LYS A 93 -10.08 -7.60 -44.75
C LYS A 93 -8.58 -7.70 -44.47
N LYS A 94 -8.16 -7.20 -43.31
CA LYS A 94 -6.79 -7.30 -42.78
C LYS A 94 -6.81 -7.52 -41.28
N ASN A 95 -5.85 -8.27 -40.76
CA ASN A 95 -5.62 -8.41 -39.33
C ASN A 95 -4.83 -7.22 -38.78
N ILE A 96 -5.03 -6.90 -37.50
CA ILE A 96 -4.22 -5.89 -36.81
C ILE A 96 -2.92 -6.53 -36.32
N SER A 97 -1.79 -5.87 -36.58
CA SER A 97 -0.48 -6.34 -36.14
C SER A 97 0.53 -5.18 -36.05
N ASN A 98 1.75 -5.44 -35.57
CA ASN A 98 2.84 -4.46 -35.60
C ASN A 98 3.51 -4.31 -36.99
N ILE A 99 2.97 -4.92 -38.04
CA ILE A 99 3.46 -4.84 -39.42
C ILE A 99 2.34 -4.44 -40.38
N ASN A 100 2.73 -3.95 -41.57
CA ASN A 100 1.80 -3.60 -42.63
C ASN A 100 2.20 -4.37 -43.91
N ASP A 101 1.34 -5.28 -44.35
CA ASP A 101 1.52 -6.11 -45.54
C ASP A 101 0.15 -6.36 -46.23
N ASP A 102 0.06 -7.33 -47.15
CA ASP A 102 -1.18 -7.63 -47.88
C ASP A 102 -2.32 -8.11 -46.97
N ASN A 103 -2.01 -8.78 -45.86
CA ASN A 103 -2.97 -9.39 -44.95
C ASN A 103 -3.07 -8.67 -43.59
N ASN A 104 -2.11 -7.80 -43.26
CA ASN A 104 -2.00 -7.16 -41.96
C ASN A 104 -1.89 -5.63 -42.09
N THR A 105 -2.36 -4.92 -41.08
CA THR A 105 -2.21 -3.47 -40.94
C THR A 105 -1.76 -3.11 -39.53
N ASN A 106 -0.96 -2.06 -39.41
CA ASN A 106 -0.57 -1.46 -38.14
C ASN A 106 -1.40 -0.23 -37.76
N LEU A 107 -2.36 0.14 -38.61
CA LEU A 107 -3.27 1.29 -38.48
C LEU A 107 -2.59 2.67 -38.55
N ASP A 108 -1.29 2.76 -38.87
CA ASP A 108 -0.56 4.04 -38.90
C ASP A 108 -1.23 5.09 -39.79
N TYR A 109 -1.75 4.68 -40.94
CA TYR A 109 -2.39 5.61 -41.88
C TYR A 109 -3.70 6.21 -41.32
N LEU A 110 -4.41 5.52 -40.43
CA LEU A 110 -5.57 6.08 -39.74
C LEU A 110 -5.12 6.94 -38.56
N ILE A 111 -4.20 6.44 -37.74
CA ILE A 111 -3.70 7.13 -36.55
C ILE A 111 -3.06 8.49 -36.92
N ASN A 112 -2.38 8.56 -38.06
CA ASN A 112 -1.78 9.79 -38.56
C ASN A 112 -2.81 10.82 -39.05
N ASN A 113 -3.98 10.37 -39.51
CA ASN A 113 -5.01 11.24 -40.10
C ASN A 113 -6.05 11.75 -39.11
N TYR A 114 -6.19 11.11 -37.95
CA TYR A 114 -7.24 11.41 -36.97
C TYR A 114 -6.66 11.75 -35.58
N ASN A 115 -7.46 12.37 -34.70
CA ASN A 115 -7.02 12.82 -33.37
C ASN A 115 -7.98 12.49 -32.22
N ASN A 116 -9.23 12.18 -32.51
CA ASN A 116 -10.26 11.82 -31.53
C ASN A 116 -10.83 10.46 -31.91
N ILE A 117 -9.96 9.46 -31.94
CA ILE A 117 -10.29 8.11 -32.39
C ILE A 117 -10.98 7.37 -31.26
N PHE A 118 -12.08 6.68 -31.57
CA PHE A 118 -12.60 5.59 -30.74
C PHE A 118 -12.12 4.26 -31.30
N LEU A 119 -11.53 3.43 -30.45
CA LEU A 119 -11.04 2.10 -30.81
C LEU A 119 -11.81 1.04 -30.01
N ALA A 120 -12.43 0.09 -30.71
CA ALA A 120 -12.85 -1.20 -30.17
C ALA A 120 -11.93 -2.29 -30.74
N ILE A 121 -11.29 -3.08 -29.89
CA ILE A 121 -10.29 -4.06 -30.33
C ILE A 121 -10.34 -5.33 -29.48
N ASP A 122 -10.55 -6.45 -30.16
CA ASP A 122 -10.51 -7.80 -29.61
C ASP A 122 -9.87 -8.68 -30.67
N ILE A 123 -8.59 -9.01 -30.54
CA ILE A 123 -7.81 -9.68 -31.60
C ILE A 123 -6.99 -10.84 -31.05
N GLU A 124 -7.54 -11.53 -30.04
CA GLU A 124 -7.09 -12.87 -29.64
C GLU A 124 -5.58 -12.91 -29.31
N GLY A 125 -5.08 -11.93 -28.56
CA GLY A 125 -3.68 -11.82 -28.10
C GLY A 125 -2.80 -10.90 -28.93
N GLY A 126 -3.24 -10.48 -30.12
CA GLY A 126 -2.55 -9.51 -30.96
C GLY A 126 -2.46 -8.10 -30.37
N GLU A 127 -3.22 -7.82 -29.30
CA GLU A 127 -3.32 -6.49 -28.71
C GLU A 127 -1.98 -6.03 -28.14
N TYR A 128 -1.25 -6.94 -27.46
CA TYR A 128 0.00 -6.61 -26.81
C TYR A 128 1.11 -6.18 -27.78
N PRO A 129 1.49 -6.98 -28.80
CA PRO A 129 2.55 -6.58 -29.73
C PRO A 129 2.18 -5.32 -30.51
N TRP A 130 0.90 -5.13 -30.86
CA TRP A 130 0.44 -3.92 -31.55
C TRP A 130 0.56 -2.68 -30.65
N ILE A 131 -0.01 -2.66 -29.45
CA ILE A 131 0.12 -1.53 -28.50
C ILE A 131 1.58 -1.23 -28.16
N LEU A 132 2.42 -2.27 -28.02
CA LEU A 132 3.84 -2.08 -27.74
C LEU A 132 4.57 -1.37 -28.90
N SER A 133 4.11 -1.53 -30.15
CA SER A 133 4.68 -0.88 -31.33
C SER A 133 4.37 0.61 -31.43
N LEU A 134 3.21 1.07 -30.91
CA LEU A 134 2.78 2.47 -30.96
C LEU A 134 3.66 3.38 -30.09
N ASN A 135 3.86 4.64 -30.47
CA ASN A 135 4.52 5.61 -29.59
C ASN A 135 3.50 6.37 -28.70
N GLN A 136 3.98 7.24 -27.82
CA GLN A 136 3.09 8.01 -26.92
C GLN A 136 2.17 8.99 -27.66
N ASN A 137 2.64 9.60 -28.74
CA ASN A 137 1.84 10.50 -29.57
C ASN A 137 0.73 9.74 -30.29
N ASP A 138 1.03 8.55 -30.81
CA ASP A 138 0.04 7.66 -31.44
C ASP A 138 -1.06 7.29 -30.44
N LEU A 139 -0.66 6.83 -29.25
CA LEU A 139 -1.61 6.50 -28.18
C LEU A 139 -2.47 7.70 -27.79
N ASN A 140 -1.92 8.92 -27.80
CA ASN A 140 -2.67 10.12 -27.48
C ASN A 140 -3.73 10.50 -28.52
N LYS A 141 -3.74 9.90 -29.73
CA LYS A 141 -4.78 10.09 -30.75
C LYS A 141 -6.08 9.34 -30.42
N PHE A 142 -6.01 8.34 -29.56
CA PHE A 142 -7.19 7.62 -29.10
C PHE A 142 -7.83 8.42 -27.97
N LYS A 143 -9.05 8.88 -28.19
CA LYS A 143 -9.87 9.54 -27.17
C LYS A 143 -10.41 8.51 -26.18
N GLN A 144 -10.77 7.33 -26.69
CA GLN A 144 -11.20 6.19 -25.89
C GLN A 144 -10.82 4.87 -26.56
N ILE A 145 -10.48 3.87 -25.74
CA ILE A 145 -10.14 2.52 -26.18
C ILE A 145 -10.97 1.52 -25.36
N CYS A 146 -11.75 0.68 -26.03
CA CYS A 146 -12.31 -0.55 -25.48
C CYS A 146 -11.50 -1.71 -26.03
N ILE A 147 -10.92 -2.52 -25.14
CA ILE A 147 -9.96 -3.55 -25.48
C ILE A 147 -10.20 -4.81 -24.68
N GLU A 148 -10.25 -5.97 -25.33
CA GLU A 148 -10.22 -7.27 -24.66
C GLU A 148 -8.78 -7.81 -24.60
N PHE A 149 -8.23 -7.94 -23.40
CA PHE A 149 -6.89 -8.48 -23.22
C PHE A 149 -6.91 -9.95 -22.88
N HIS A 150 -6.21 -10.74 -23.69
CA HIS A 150 -6.14 -12.20 -23.57
C HIS A 150 -4.93 -12.67 -22.74
N GLY A 151 -5.11 -13.68 -21.89
CA GLY A 151 -3.99 -14.36 -21.21
C GLY A 151 -3.26 -13.54 -20.16
N LEU A 152 -3.91 -12.62 -19.45
CA LEU A 152 -3.25 -11.65 -18.56
C LEU A 152 -2.35 -12.27 -17.49
N ASN A 153 -2.58 -13.52 -17.11
CA ASN A 153 -1.97 -14.10 -15.92
C ASN A 153 -0.66 -14.89 -16.17
N ASP A 154 -0.31 -15.18 -17.42
CA ASP A 154 0.84 -16.03 -17.75
C ASP A 154 1.52 -15.66 -19.10
N ASN A 155 2.31 -16.59 -19.65
CA ASN A 155 3.05 -16.43 -20.91
C ASN A 155 2.30 -17.00 -22.14
N SER A 156 1.00 -17.27 -22.03
CA SER A 156 0.17 -17.75 -23.14
C SER A 156 -0.17 -16.63 -24.14
N TRP A 157 -0.96 -16.93 -25.17
CA TRP A 157 -1.40 -15.95 -26.19
C TRP A 157 -0.24 -15.21 -26.88
N GLY A 158 0.86 -15.93 -27.15
CA GLY A 158 1.98 -15.42 -27.94
C GLY A 158 2.81 -14.31 -27.30
N THR A 159 2.50 -13.88 -26.07
CA THR A 159 3.17 -12.75 -25.40
C THR A 159 3.63 -13.13 -24.00
N GLN A 160 4.88 -12.79 -23.66
CA GLN A 160 5.44 -13.01 -22.32
C GLN A 160 4.75 -12.10 -21.29
N LEU A 161 4.54 -12.58 -20.06
CA LEU A 161 3.90 -11.84 -18.98
C LEU A 161 4.56 -10.47 -18.72
N LYS A 162 5.89 -10.40 -18.81
CA LYS A 162 6.64 -9.14 -18.66
C LYS A 162 6.24 -8.10 -19.71
N ASP A 163 5.97 -8.53 -20.94
CA ASP A 163 5.62 -7.68 -22.06
C ASP A 163 4.13 -7.32 -22.01
N LYS A 164 3.27 -8.21 -21.50
CA LYS A 164 1.88 -7.90 -21.14
C LYS A 164 1.81 -6.77 -20.11
N ILE A 165 2.58 -6.88 -19.02
CA ILE A 165 2.69 -5.83 -17.98
C ILE A 165 3.23 -4.52 -18.58
N LYS A 166 4.23 -4.59 -19.46
CA LYS A 166 4.79 -3.42 -20.16
C LYS A 166 3.76 -2.73 -21.04
N CYS A 167 2.92 -3.50 -21.74
CA CYS A 167 1.80 -3.00 -22.54
C CYS A 167 0.80 -2.23 -21.69
N LEU A 168 0.29 -2.83 -20.62
CA LEU A 168 -0.67 -2.17 -19.70
C LEU A 168 -0.08 -0.91 -19.07
N LYS A 169 1.20 -0.95 -18.67
CA LYS A 169 1.92 0.22 -18.15
C LYS A 169 2.05 1.33 -19.20
N LYS A 170 2.20 0.96 -20.47
CA LYS A 170 2.29 1.91 -21.57
C LYS A 170 0.96 2.64 -21.78
N LEU A 171 -0.16 1.91 -21.75
CA LEU A 171 -1.50 2.50 -21.78
C LEU A 171 -1.75 3.41 -20.58
N SER A 172 -1.38 2.99 -19.37
CA SER A 172 -1.58 3.79 -18.15
C SER A 172 -0.76 5.08 -18.10
N ASN A 173 0.21 5.28 -19.00
CA ASN A 173 0.90 6.56 -19.15
C ASN A 173 0.02 7.62 -19.82
N THR A 174 -0.81 7.24 -20.80
CA THR A 174 -1.62 8.15 -21.63
C THR A 174 -3.11 8.12 -21.32
N HIS A 175 -3.61 7.05 -20.71
CA HIS A 175 -5.02 6.85 -20.42
C HIS A 175 -5.26 6.51 -18.95
N TYR A 176 -6.47 6.82 -18.47
CA TYR A 176 -7.01 6.23 -17.24
C TYR A 176 -7.89 5.05 -17.62
N LEU A 177 -7.72 3.92 -16.92
CA LEU A 177 -8.65 2.80 -16.96
C LEU A 177 -9.88 3.17 -16.12
N ILE A 178 -11.08 3.16 -16.71
CA ILE A 178 -12.31 3.62 -16.04
C ILE A 178 -13.34 2.51 -15.84
N HIS A 179 -13.17 1.36 -16.50
CA HIS A 179 -14.06 0.20 -16.39
C HIS A 179 -13.29 -1.09 -16.63
N ALA A 180 -13.68 -2.16 -15.96
CA ALA A 180 -13.23 -3.51 -16.25
C ALA A 180 -14.39 -4.50 -16.10
N HIS A 181 -14.47 -5.43 -17.04
CA HIS A 181 -15.38 -6.56 -16.98
C HIS A 181 -14.58 -7.86 -17.22
N GLY A 182 -14.89 -8.90 -16.43
CA GLY A 182 -14.16 -10.16 -16.47
C GLY A 182 -14.83 -11.16 -17.38
N ASN A 183 -14.19 -11.53 -18.49
CA ASN A 183 -14.76 -12.50 -19.41
C ASN A 183 -14.84 -13.88 -18.74
N ASN A 184 -16.07 -14.27 -18.40
CA ASN A 184 -16.38 -15.48 -17.64
C ASN A 184 -16.33 -16.77 -18.47
N HIS A 185 -15.97 -16.69 -19.75
CA HIS A 185 -15.60 -17.86 -20.54
C HIS A 185 -14.23 -18.40 -20.12
N SER A 186 -13.30 -17.50 -19.76
CA SER A 186 -11.91 -17.78 -19.39
C SER A 186 -11.75 -18.17 -17.91
N GLY A 187 -10.54 -18.58 -17.50
CA GLY A 187 -10.19 -18.85 -16.10
C GLY A 187 -9.93 -17.57 -15.29
N ASN A 188 -9.65 -17.73 -14.00
CA ASN A 188 -9.25 -16.64 -13.10
C ASN A 188 -8.08 -17.10 -12.24
N GLN A 189 -7.08 -16.24 -12.07
CA GLN A 189 -5.96 -16.47 -11.16
C GLN A 189 -5.76 -15.26 -10.23
N ASN A 190 -5.65 -15.50 -8.92
CA ASN A 190 -5.44 -14.45 -7.90
C ASN A 190 -6.51 -13.34 -7.89
N ASN A 191 -7.76 -13.66 -8.22
CA ASN A 191 -8.88 -12.71 -8.38
C ASN A 191 -8.74 -11.77 -9.59
N ILE A 192 -7.87 -12.09 -10.55
CA ILE A 192 -7.78 -11.43 -11.85
C ILE A 192 -8.23 -12.43 -12.92
N PRO A 193 -9.35 -12.19 -13.61
CA PRO A 193 -9.74 -12.96 -14.79
C PRO A 193 -8.61 -12.98 -15.82
N ASP A 194 -8.44 -14.12 -16.50
CA ASP A 194 -7.40 -14.27 -17.52
C ASP A 194 -7.68 -13.45 -18.78
N VAL A 195 -8.96 -13.22 -19.06
CA VAL A 195 -9.43 -12.32 -20.10
C VAL A 195 -10.24 -11.19 -19.46
N LEU A 196 -9.88 -9.94 -19.78
CA LEU A 196 -10.55 -8.72 -19.30
C LEU A 196 -10.94 -7.83 -20.47
N GLU A 197 -12.20 -7.39 -20.48
CA GLU A 197 -12.68 -6.27 -21.28
C GLU A 197 -12.44 -4.97 -20.51
N LEU A 198 -11.62 -4.08 -21.06
CA LEU A 198 -11.17 -2.86 -20.39
C LEU A 198 -11.52 -1.61 -21.19
N THR A 199 -11.95 -0.57 -20.50
CA THR A 199 -12.24 0.74 -21.12
C THR A 199 -11.29 1.80 -20.59
N TYR A 200 -10.51 2.38 -21.50
CA TYR A 200 -9.53 3.42 -21.26
C TYR A 200 -10.00 4.76 -21.85
N VAL A 201 -9.87 5.84 -21.08
CA VAL A 201 -10.13 7.21 -21.55
C VAL A 201 -8.83 8.01 -21.51
N ASN A 202 -8.57 8.77 -22.57
CA ASN A 202 -7.37 9.59 -22.69
C ASN A 202 -7.28 10.59 -21.52
N LYS A 203 -6.09 10.71 -20.91
CA LYS A 203 -5.88 11.62 -19.78
C LYS A 203 -6.15 13.08 -20.13
N ASN A 204 -5.95 13.49 -21.38
CA ASN A 204 -6.21 14.86 -21.84
C ASN A 204 -7.70 15.23 -21.82
N TYR A 205 -8.60 14.25 -21.71
CA TYR A 205 -10.03 14.52 -21.50
C TYR A 205 -10.31 15.08 -20.10
N PHE A 206 -9.49 14.71 -19.11
CA PHE A 206 -9.73 15.05 -17.71
C PHE A 206 -9.06 16.37 -17.35
N LYS A 207 -9.81 17.25 -16.67
CA LYS A 207 -9.27 18.50 -16.10
C LYS A 207 -8.39 18.25 -14.88
N GLU A 208 -8.68 17.17 -14.18
CA GLU A 208 -8.08 16.79 -12.90
C GLU A 208 -7.87 15.27 -12.89
N ILE A 209 -6.97 14.78 -12.04
CA ILE A 209 -6.82 13.34 -11.87
C ILE A 209 -8.10 12.79 -11.22
N PRO A 210 -8.84 11.85 -11.86
CA PRO A 210 -10.03 11.27 -11.26
C PRO A 210 -9.69 10.52 -9.97
N SER A 211 -10.65 10.40 -9.06
CA SER A 211 -10.50 9.56 -7.87
C SER A 211 -10.41 8.08 -8.23
N LYS A 212 -9.93 7.23 -7.31
CA LYS A 212 -9.93 5.79 -7.52
C LYS A 212 -11.35 5.23 -7.47
N ASN A 213 -11.57 4.17 -8.25
CA ASN A 213 -12.86 3.50 -8.29
C ASN A 213 -13.17 2.81 -6.96
N LYS A 214 -14.39 3.00 -6.45
CA LYS A 214 -14.88 2.39 -5.21
C LYS A 214 -16.01 1.40 -5.44
N THR A 215 -16.48 1.28 -6.68
CA THR A 215 -17.63 0.47 -7.05
C THR A 215 -17.17 -0.89 -7.57
N PRO A 216 -17.62 -2.02 -7.00
CA PRO A 216 -17.28 -3.34 -7.52
C PRO A 216 -17.90 -3.57 -8.91
N PHE A 217 -17.26 -4.43 -9.70
CA PHE A 217 -17.81 -4.96 -10.96
C PHE A 217 -18.29 -6.40 -10.76
N PRO A 218 -19.28 -6.88 -11.54
CA PRO A 218 -20.04 -6.18 -12.57
C PRO A 218 -20.97 -5.08 -11.99
N ILE A 219 -21.14 -3.99 -12.72
CA ILE A 219 -22.14 -2.95 -12.44
C ILE A 219 -23.47 -3.40 -13.06
N LYS A 220 -24.51 -3.45 -12.23
CA LYS A 220 -25.86 -3.80 -12.65
C LYS A 220 -26.33 -2.91 -13.82
N ASP A 221 -26.95 -3.54 -14.81
CA ASP A 221 -27.53 -2.90 -16.02
C ASP A 221 -26.49 -2.26 -16.96
N LEU A 222 -25.20 -2.47 -16.71
CA LEU A 222 -24.10 -2.11 -17.61
C LEU A 222 -23.30 -3.34 -18.04
N ASP A 223 -22.96 -4.19 -17.09
CA ASP A 223 -22.16 -5.40 -17.31
C ASP A 223 -23.06 -6.63 -17.46
N TYR A 224 -22.67 -7.51 -18.38
CA TYR A 224 -23.39 -8.74 -18.70
C TYR A 224 -22.40 -9.86 -18.99
N PRO A 225 -22.70 -11.11 -18.60
CA PRO A 225 -21.79 -12.22 -18.78
C PRO A 225 -21.58 -12.56 -20.27
N ASN A 226 -20.32 -12.66 -20.70
CA ASN A 226 -19.97 -13.16 -22.04
C ASN A 226 -20.62 -14.53 -22.29
N LYS A 227 -20.50 -15.43 -21.32
CA LYS A 227 -21.19 -16.72 -21.30
C LYS A 227 -22.43 -16.66 -20.40
N LYS A 228 -23.60 -16.44 -20.99
CA LYS A 228 -24.92 -16.36 -20.32
C LYS A 228 -25.25 -17.50 -19.34
N SER A 229 -24.65 -18.68 -19.52
CA SER A 229 -24.84 -19.86 -18.65
C SER A 229 -23.94 -19.88 -17.41
N LYS A 230 -23.02 -18.93 -17.28
CA LYS A 230 -22.12 -18.78 -16.14
C LYS A 230 -22.35 -17.42 -15.47
N ASN A 231 -22.10 -17.37 -14.16
CA ASN A 231 -22.08 -16.11 -13.42
C ASN A 231 -20.86 -15.27 -13.80
N ASP A 232 -20.96 -13.96 -13.65
CA ASP A 232 -19.82 -13.05 -13.80
C ASP A 232 -18.77 -13.20 -12.71
N TYR A 233 -17.56 -12.77 -13.05
CA TYR A 233 -16.51 -12.58 -12.06
C TYR A 233 -16.77 -11.31 -11.24
N ILE A 234 -16.84 -11.47 -9.92
CA ILE A 234 -16.90 -10.35 -8.98
C ILE A 234 -15.50 -9.73 -8.87
N LEU A 235 -15.38 -8.45 -9.20
CA LEU A 235 -14.16 -7.64 -9.09
C LEU A 235 -14.34 -6.59 -7.98
N ASP A 236 -14.25 -7.03 -6.72
CA ASP A 236 -14.53 -6.23 -5.51
C ASP A 236 -13.28 -5.87 -4.70
N LYS A 237 -12.09 -6.16 -5.24
CA LYS A 237 -10.80 -6.00 -4.57
C LYS A 237 -9.83 -5.21 -5.43
N TYR A 238 -8.74 -4.76 -4.81
CA TYR A 238 -7.61 -4.18 -5.53
C TYR A 238 -7.09 -5.17 -6.60
N PRO A 239 -6.85 -4.71 -7.85
CA PRO A 239 -6.74 -3.32 -8.28
C PRO A 239 -8.05 -2.65 -8.76
N PHE A 240 -9.15 -3.39 -8.84
CA PHE A 240 -10.42 -2.93 -9.43
C PHE A 240 -11.20 -1.99 -8.52
N VAL A 241 -11.22 -2.29 -7.22
CA VAL A 241 -11.82 -1.45 -6.17
C VAL A 241 -10.71 -0.97 -5.26
N GLU A 242 -10.75 0.32 -4.93
CA GLU A 242 -9.94 0.93 -3.89
C GLU A 242 -10.21 0.22 -2.55
N ASN A 243 -9.35 -0.73 -2.20
CA ASN A 243 -9.44 -1.47 -0.96
C ASN A 243 -8.38 -0.94 0.00
N PHE A 244 -8.80 0.02 0.84
CA PHE A 244 -7.93 0.78 1.75
C PHE A 244 -7.08 -0.12 2.65
N GLU A 245 -7.63 -1.24 3.13
CA GLU A 245 -6.95 -2.16 4.05
C GLU A 245 -5.82 -2.98 3.40
N ASN A 246 -5.90 -3.31 2.11
CA ASN A 246 -4.86 -4.11 1.45
C ASN A 246 -3.75 -3.25 0.83
N PHE A 247 -4.04 -2.01 0.47
CA PHE A 247 -3.03 -1.08 -0.03
C PHE A 247 -2.20 -0.48 1.11
N ASN A 248 -2.82 -0.30 2.27
CA ASN A 248 -2.18 0.29 3.42
C ASN A 248 -1.89 -0.76 4.51
N TRP A 249 -0.79 -1.47 4.31
CA TRP A 249 -0.36 -2.56 5.18
C TRP A 249 -0.19 -2.14 6.65
N LEU A 250 -0.04 -0.84 6.96
CA LEU A 250 0.02 -0.35 8.34
C LEU A 250 -1.20 -0.75 9.17
N PHE A 251 -2.39 -0.80 8.56
CA PHE A 251 -3.63 -1.21 9.24
C PHE A 251 -3.72 -2.72 9.50
N ASN A 252 -2.81 -3.51 8.93
CA ASN A 252 -2.78 -4.96 9.11
C ASN A 252 -1.77 -5.42 10.17
N ILE A 253 -0.93 -4.54 10.73
CA ILE A 253 0.15 -4.93 11.66
C ILE A 253 -0.37 -5.83 12.80
N SER A 254 -1.52 -5.49 13.39
CA SER A 254 -2.15 -6.27 14.48
C SER A 254 -2.52 -7.70 14.07
N LYS A 255 -2.83 -7.95 12.79
CA LYS A 255 -3.16 -9.29 12.25
C LYS A 255 -1.95 -10.22 12.20
N TYR A 256 -0.73 -9.68 12.26
CA TYR A 256 0.53 -10.42 12.21
C TYR A 256 1.24 -10.51 13.55
N GLU A 257 0.61 -10.05 14.64
CA GLU A 257 1.09 -10.27 16.00
C GLU A 257 1.38 -11.76 16.23
N ASN A 258 2.62 -12.08 16.60
CA ASN A 258 3.04 -13.44 16.90
C ASN A 258 4.20 -13.43 17.90
N LYS A 259 4.28 -14.46 18.74
CA LYS A 259 5.35 -14.65 19.71
C LYS A 259 6.22 -15.83 19.31
N ILE A 260 7.54 -15.62 19.28
CA ILE A 260 8.57 -16.64 19.07
C ILE A 260 9.61 -16.54 20.20
N THR A 261 10.19 -15.36 20.42
CA THR A 261 11.25 -15.08 21.40
C THR A 261 11.01 -13.84 22.26
N SER A 262 10.22 -12.86 21.79
CA SER A 262 9.91 -11.64 22.54
C SER A 262 9.02 -11.91 23.78
N GLN A 263 8.99 -10.96 24.70
CA GLN A 263 8.15 -11.03 25.92
C GLN A 263 6.67 -11.28 25.60
N GLY A 264 6.11 -10.53 24.64
CA GLY A 264 4.77 -10.72 24.09
C GLY A 264 4.84 -11.07 22.60
N LYS A 265 3.91 -10.52 21.81
CA LYS A 265 3.80 -10.78 20.37
C LYS A 265 4.59 -9.80 19.46
N GLN A 266 5.66 -9.18 19.99
CA GLN A 266 6.48 -8.23 19.23
C GLN A 266 7.14 -8.87 18.01
N ASP A 267 7.61 -10.13 18.07
CA ASP A 267 8.30 -10.77 16.95
C ASP A 267 7.53 -10.68 15.63
N GLY A 268 6.21 -10.91 15.68
CA GLY A 268 5.33 -10.83 14.52
C GLY A 268 5.19 -9.40 13.97
N VAL A 269 5.09 -8.41 14.86
CA VAL A 269 5.04 -6.99 14.51
C VAL A 269 6.35 -6.55 13.84
N ILE A 270 7.48 -6.85 14.47
CA ILE A 270 8.84 -6.56 13.98
C ILE A 270 9.04 -7.19 12.61
N LYS A 271 8.74 -8.49 12.49
CA LYS A 271 8.86 -9.22 11.22
C LYS A 271 8.00 -8.59 10.12
N TYR A 272 6.73 -8.29 10.43
CA TYR A 272 5.83 -7.73 9.43
C TYR A 272 6.26 -6.35 8.95
N ILE A 273 6.78 -5.50 9.83
CA ILE A 273 7.36 -4.20 9.45
C ILE A 273 8.55 -4.41 8.51
N ILE A 274 9.50 -5.28 8.87
CA ILE A 274 10.70 -5.56 8.07
C ILE A 274 10.34 -6.08 6.68
N ASP A 275 9.34 -6.96 6.58
CA ASP A 275 8.89 -7.52 5.30
C ASP A 275 8.26 -6.46 4.37
N ASN A 276 7.86 -5.28 4.90
CA ASN A 276 7.17 -4.22 4.15
C ASN A 276 7.96 -2.92 3.97
N ILE A 277 9.17 -2.79 4.54
CA ILE A 277 10.04 -1.61 4.37
C ILE A 277 11.42 -2.00 3.86
N TYR A 278 12.07 -1.07 3.15
CA TYR A 278 13.47 -1.23 2.79
C TYR A 278 14.37 -0.86 3.97
N ILE A 279 15.28 -1.76 4.34
CA ILE A 279 16.23 -1.56 5.43
C ILE A 279 17.65 -1.54 4.88
N LYS A 280 18.30 -0.38 4.98
CA LYS A 280 19.65 -0.15 4.45
C LYS A 280 20.72 -0.93 5.21
N ASN A 281 20.71 -0.82 6.54
CA ASN A 281 21.66 -1.52 7.42
C ASN A 281 20.90 -2.54 8.26
N LYS A 282 21.20 -3.83 8.09
CA LYS A 282 20.69 -4.91 8.95
C LYS A 282 21.45 -4.91 10.28
N TYR A 283 21.25 -3.85 11.05
CA TYR A 283 21.86 -3.64 12.36
C TYR A 283 20.75 -3.36 13.37
N CYS A 284 20.69 -4.10 14.48
CA CYS A 284 19.75 -3.83 15.56
C CYS A 284 20.45 -3.42 16.87
N VAL A 285 19.77 -2.64 17.69
CA VAL A 285 20.21 -2.34 19.05
C VAL A 285 19.08 -2.66 20.00
N GLU A 286 19.38 -3.31 21.12
CA GLU A 286 18.44 -3.50 22.22
C GLU A 286 19.12 -3.09 23.51
N PHE A 287 18.53 -2.13 24.21
CA PHE A 287 19.00 -1.71 25.52
C PHE A 287 17.87 -1.82 26.54
N GLY A 288 18.17 -2.49 27.65
CA GLY A 288 17.14 -3.13 28.48
C GLY A 288 17.21 -4.65 28.63
N TYR A 289 18.27 -5.28 28.13
CA TYR A 289 18.26 -6.69 27.75
C TYR A 289 18.10 -7.73 28.90
N ASP A 290 18.18 -7.31 30.17
CA ASP A 290 17.83 -8.05 31.40
C ASP A 290 18.37 -9.51 31.59
N SER A 291 19.31 -9.96 30.76
CA SER A 291 19.95 -11.28 30.85
C SER A 291 21.42 -11.30 30.41
N ASP A 292 22.18 -12.31 30.83
CA ASP A 292 23.53 -12.62 30.31
C ASP A 292 23.53 -13.68 29.19
N LYS A 293 22.37 -14.19 28.80
CA LYS A 293 22.18 -15.21 27.74
C LYS A 293 21.49 -14.62 26.52
N ILE A 294 21.84 -15.09 25.33
CA ILE A 294 21.29 -14.62 24.04
C ILE A 294 19.79 -14.89 23.86
N ASP A 295 19.23 -15.81 24.64
CA ASP A 295 17.82 -16.22 24.65
C ASP A 295 17.19 -16.16 26.05
N GLY A 296 17.83 -15.43 26.97
CA GLY A 296 17.36 -15.29 28.35
C GLY A 296 16.47 -14.08 28.57
N GLY A 297 16.25 -13.75 29.85
CA GLY A 297 15.54 -12.54 30.25
C GLY A 297 14.02 -12.66 30.09
N ALA A 298 13.36 -11.51 29.94
CA ALA A 298 11.94 -11.44 29.66
C ALA A 298 11.57 -11.88 28.23
N GLY A 299 12.56 -12.02 27.34
CA GLY A 299 12.40 -12.42 25.95
C GLY A 299 12.85 -11.31 24.98
N PRO A 300 13.99 -11.44 24.28
CA PRO A 300 14.55 -10.35 23.50
C PRO A 300 13.74 -10.05 22.23
N ASN A 301 13.50 -8.76 21.98
CA ASN A 301 12.87 -8.29 20.74
C ASN A 301 13.79 -8.52 19.51
N THR A 302 15.11 -8.56 19.71
CA THR A 302 16.08 -8.64 18.62
C THR A 302 16.53 -10.06 18.26
N LEU A 303 16.20 -11.09 19.04
CA LEU A 303 16.76 -12.44 18.84
C LEU A 303 16.45 -13.04 17.46
N GLN A 304 15.25 -12.83 16.92
CA GLN A 304 14.94 -13.28 15.55
C GLN A 304 15.79 -12.56 14.49
N LEU A 305 16.13 -11.29 14.70
CA LEU A 305 16.98 -10.52 13.77
C LEU A 305 18.41 -11.05 13.79
N ILE A 306 18.93 -11.32 15.00
CA ILE A 306 20.25 -11.91 15.22
C ILE A 306 20.35 -13.27 14.52
N LYS A 307 19.33 -14.13 14.70
CA LYS A 307 19.23 -15.43 14.00
C LYS A 307 19.14 -15.29 12.47
N ASN A 308 18.70 -14.14 11.96
CA ASN A 308 18.64 -13.79 10.54
C ASN A 308 19.85 -12.96 10.07
N ASN A 309 21.00 -13.11 10.75
CA ASN A 309 22.29 -12.49 10.41
C ASN A 309 22.26 -10.96 10.39
N TRP A 310 21.50 -10.34 11.28
CA TRP A 310 21.68 -8.92 11.58
C TRP A 310 22.89 -8.74 12.50
N ASP A 311 23.70 -7.72 12.22
CA ASP A 311 24.63 -7.21 13.21
C ASP A 311 23.83 -6.58 14.36
N TYR A 312 24.37 -6.58 15.57
CA TYR A 312 23.60 -6.19 16.74
C TYR A 312 24.45 -5.64 17.86
N LEU A 313 23.87 -4.83 18.74
CA LEU A 313 24.46 -4.40 20.01
C LEU A 313 23.44 -4.56 21.13
N LEU A 314 23.82 -5.25 22.20
CA LEU A 314 23.01 -5.38 23.40
C LEU A 314 23.61 -4.53 24.53
N ILE A 315 22.78 -3.81 25.27
CA ILE A 315 23.21 -2.98 26.40
C ILE A 315 22.30 -3.25 27.60
N ASP A 316 22.90 -3.37 28.78
CA ASP A 316 22.14 -3.53 30.02
C ASP A 316 22.85 -2.84 31.20
N GLY A 317 22.10 -2.41 32.21
CA GLY A 317 22.67 -1.75 33.40
C GLY A 317 23.39 -2.70 34.36
N LYS A 318 23.15 -4.02 34.26
CA LYS A 318 23.58 -5.04 35.22
C LYS A 318 24.48 -6.11 34.58
N TYR A 319 24.11 -6.62 33.41
CA TYR A 319 24.74 -7.77 32.77
C TYR A 319 25.82 -7.36 31.75
N ASN A 320 26.84 -8.21 31.62
CA ASN A 320 27.92 -8.05 30.66
C ASN A 320 28.27 -9.42 30.09
N ASN A 321 28.15 -9.58 28.77
CA ASN A 321 28.58 -10.78 28.08
C ASN A 321 29.07 -10.44 26.65
N PRO A 322 30.37 -10.13 26.49
CA PRO A 322 30.94 -9.76 25.19
C PRO A 322 30.83 -10.87 24.14
N SER A 323 30.65 -12.15 24.51
CA SER A 323 30.50 -13.23 23.53
C SER A 323 29.17 -13.16 22.76
N ILE A 324 28.20 -12.40 23.28
CA ILE A 324 26.91 -12.12 22.64
C ILE A 324 26.76 -10.62 22.35
N ASN A 325 27.89 -9.89 22.26
CA ASN A 325 27.91 -8.44 22.07
C ASN A 325 27.06 -7.63 23.07
N LEU A 326 26.97 -8.11 24.31
CA LEU A 326 26.28 -7.46 25.43
C LEU A 326 27.29 -6.74 26.32
N TYR A 327 27.07 -5.44 26.53
CA TYR A 327 27.92 -4.63 27.39
C TYR A 327 27.16 -3.91 28.49
N LYS A 328 27.77 -3.91 29.67
CA LYS A 328 27.20 -3.24 30.84
C LYS A 328 27.40 -1.73 30.77
N HIS A 329 26.31 -0.95 30.69
CA HIS A 329 26.30 0.50 30.80
C HIS A 329 25.03 0.98 31.51
N ILE A 330 25.18 1.91 32.44
CA ILE A 330 24.05 2.70 32.95
C ILE A 330 23.85 3.86 31.97
N LEU A 331 22.76 3.80 31.20
CA LEU A 331 22.50 4.76 30.14
C LEU A 331 21.94 6.07 30.71
N THR A 332 22.39 7.18 30.15
CA THR A 332 21.93 8.53 30.46
C THR A 332 21.85 9.33 29.16
N THR A 333 21.15 10.47 29.19
CA THR A 333 21.11 11.41 28.07
C THR A 333 22.50 11.91 27.65
N ASP A 334 23.46 11.91 28.57
CA ASP A 334 24.80 12.44 28.33
C ASP A 334 25.72 11.40 27.67
N ASN A 335 25.50 10.11 27.92
CA ASN A 335 26.42 9.06 27.45
C ASN A 335 25.88 8.18 26.30
N ILE A 336 24.57 8.13 26.06
CA ILE A 336 23.96 7.15 25.15
C ILE A 336 24.55 7.22 23.73
N CYS A 337 24.74 8.44 23.22
CA CYS A 337 25.28 8.66 21.89
C CYS A 337 26.77 8.32 21.80
N GLU A 338 27.55 8.61 22.86
CA GLU A 338 28.98 8.25 22.92
C GLU A 338 29.15 6.73 22.98
N ILE A 339 28.25 6.03 23.68
CA ILE A 339 28.22 4.57 23.73
C ILE A 339 27.92 4.00 22.33
N PHE A 340 26.92 4.54 21.62
CA PHE A 340 26.63 4.12 20.25
C PHE A 340 27.83 4.35 19.31
N GLU A 341 28.52 5.49 19.45
CA GLU A 341 29.73 5.81 18.68
C GLU A 341 30.88 4.83 19.02
N LYS A 342 31.10 4.55 20.32
CA LYS A 342 32.11 3.59 20.80
C LYS A 342 31.93 2.20 20.20
N TYR A 343 30.68 1.73 20.11
CA TYR A 343 30.35 0.42 19.54
C TYR A 343 30.04 0.45 18.04
N LYS A 344 30.33 1.57 17.36
CA LYS A 344 30.22 1.73 15.90
C LYS A 344 28.82 1.41 15.35
N VAL A 345 27.78 1.78 16.10
CA VAL A 345 26.40 1.71 15.59
C VAL A 345 26.31 2.58 14.32
N PRO A 346 25.78 2.07 13.20
CA PRO A 346 25.65 2.86 11.98
C PRO A 346 24.71 4.04 12.21
N LYS A 347 24.88 5.14 11.47
CA LYS A 347 24.00 6.32 11.59
C LYS A 347 22.54 6.04 11.22
N GLU A 348 22.30 5.02 10.40
CA GLU A 348 20.96 4.56 10.02
C GLU A 348 20.79 3.07 10.39
N PRO A 349 20.70 2.69 11.68
CA PRO A 349 20.49 1.29 12.04
C PRO A 349 19.11 0.82 11.56
N GLY A 350 18.93 -0.49 11.41
CA GLY A 350 17.65 -1.03 10.96
C GLY A 350 16.57 -0.91 12.03
N TYR A 351 16.88 -1.37 13.25
CA TYR A 351 15.92 -1.44 14.35
C TYR A 351 16.55 -1.07 15.69
N ILE A 352 15.81 -0.37 16.54
CA ILE A 352 16.18 -0.12 17.94
C ILE A 352 15.02 -0.52 18.84
N SER A 353 15.27 -1.36 19.85
CA SER A 353 14.35 -1.69 20.93
C SER A 353 14.76 -0.95 22.20
N ILE A 354 13.83 -0.21 22.80
CA ILE A 354 14.04 0.69 23.93
C ILE A 354 13.15 0.23 25.09
N ASP A 355 13.77 -0.28 26.14
CA ASP A 355 13.08 -0.70 27.37
C ASP A 355 14.02 -0.64 28.57
N VAL A 356 14.04 0.48 29.31
CA VAL A 356 14.83 0.64 30.54
C VAL A 356 13.94 0.91 31.77
N ASP A 357 12.67 0.53 31.68
CA ASP A 357 11.60 0.68 32.69
C ASP A 357 11.31 2.13 33.16
N SER A 358 12.01 3.15 32.67
CA SER A 358 12.09 4.47 33.31
C SER A 358 12.31 5.61 32.31
N THR A 359 13.57 5.94 32.02
CA THR A 359 13.98 7.15 31.27
C THR A 359 13.95 7.00 29.74
N ASP A 360 13.21 6.01 29.25
CA ASP A 360 13.09 5.60 27.85
C ASP A 360 12.87 6.76 26.88
N ILE A 361 11.93 7.66 27.24
CA ILE A 361 11.56 8.81 26.43
C ILE A 361 12.76 9.77 26.21
N TRP A 362 13.62 9.94 27.22
CA TRP A 362 14.76 10.85 27.19
C TRP A 362 15.95 10.25 26.44
N LEU A 363 16.20 8.95 26.64
CA LEU A 363 17.19 8.22 25.87
C LEU A 363 16.83 8.19 24.39
N CYS A 364 15.55 7.94 24.07
CA CYS A 364 15.06 7.96 22.70
C CYS A 364 15.20 9.35 22.07
N ASP A 365 14.79 10.43 22.76
CA ASP A 365 14.94 11.81 22.29
C ASP A 365 16.39 12.10 21.86
N LYS A 366 17.37 11.69 22.69
CA LYS A 366 18.81 11.86 22.40
C LYS A 366 19.33 11.01 21.26
N ILE A 367 18.84 9.78 21.09
CA ILE A 367 19.21 8.93 19.95
C ILE A 367 18.72 9.57 18.65
N LEU A 368 17.47 10.06 18.61
CA LEU A 368 16.86 10.63 17.40
C LEU A 368 17.49 11.97 16.96
N GLU A 369 18.23 12.66 17.83
CA GLU A 369 19.05 13.84 17.46
C GLU A 369 20.25 13.45 16.56
N LYS A 370 20.79 12.23 16.69
CA LYS A 370 22.07 11.82 16.06
C LYS A 370 21.99 10.58 15.15
N TYR A 371 20.93 9.80 15.26
CA TYR A 371 20.74 8.54 14.55
C TYR A 371 19.35 8.51 13.89
N ASP A 372 19.28 7.88 12.72
CA ASP A 372 18.06 7.78 11.92
C ASP A 372 17.69 6.30 11.70
N PRO A 373 17.27 5.55 12.74
CA PRO A 373 16.82 4.17 12.59
C PRO A 373 15.72 4.04 11.52
N SER A 374 15.65 2.89 10.82
CA SER A 374 14.56 2.65 9.86
C SER A 374 13.22 2.54 10.58
N PHE A 375 13.20 1.87 11.73
CA PHE A 375 12.11 1.88 12.69
C PHE A 375 12.63 1.59 14.10
N PHE A 376 11.82 1.86 15.12
CA PHE A 376 12.15 1.54 16.52
C PHE A 376 10.89 1.22 17.31
N SER A 377 11.06 0.55 18.44
CA SER A 377 10.02 0.37 19.45
C SER A 377 10.46 0.89 20.80
N ILE A 378 9.51 1.38 21.57
CA ILE A 378 9.70 1.91 22.93
C ILE A 378 8.56 1.43 23.82
N GLU A 379 8.89 0.91 25.00
CA GLU A 379 7.90 0.50 26.00
C GLU A 379 7.11 1.74 26.51
N PHE A 380 5.79 1.64 26.57
CA PHE A 380 4.92 2.70 27.07
C PHE A 380 4.08 2.20 28.24
N ASN A 381 3.88 3.02 29.26
CA ASN A 381 3.06 2.66 30.40
C ASN A 381 1.56 2.61 30.03
N PRO A 382 0.91 1.42 29.97
CA PRO A 382 -0.48 1.28 29.53
C PRO A 382 -1.49 1.58 30.64
N ASN A 383 -1.01 1.84 31.88
CA ASN A 383 -1.88 2.24 32.99
C ASN A 383 -2.54 3.61 32.73
N PHE A 384 -1.99 4.42 31.83
CA PHE A 384 -2.59 5.71 31.46
C PHE A 384 -3.47 5.59 30.20
N PRO A 385 -4.68 6.18 30.22
CA PRO A 385 -5.44 6.42 29.00
C PRO A 385 -4.69 7.28 27.99
N ILE A 386 -5.01 7.11 26.71
CA ILE A 386 -4.27 7.71 25.58
C ILE A 386 -4.25 9.25 25.56
N ASN A 387 -5.13 9.91 26.30
CA ASN A 387 -5.23 11.37 26.34
C ASN A 387 -4.23 12.03 27.33
N TYR A 388 -3.59 11.26 28.22
CA TYR A 388 -2.65 11.80 29.21
C TYR A 388 -1.21 11.65 28.76
N ALA A 389 -0.41 12.72 28.87
CA ALA A 389 1.00 12.76 28.51
C ALA A 389 1.87 12.70 29.77
N ILE A 390 1.91 11.56 30.46
CA ILE A 390 2.66 11.40 31.71
C ILE A 390 4.01 10.74 31.39
N ALA A 391 5.10 11.23 31.96
CA ALA A 391 6.43 10.68 31.75
C ALA A 391 7.20 10.48 33.06
N PHE A 392 8.05 9.47 33.08
CA PHE A 392 9.08 9.31 34.09
C PHE A 392 10.13 10.43 33.99
N PRO A 393 10.61 11.01 35.09
CA PRO A 393 11.58 12.10 35.06
C PRO A 393 12.98 11.64 34.62
N ASN A 394 13.75 12.54 33.99
CA ASN A 394 15.15 12.31 33.66
C ASN A 394 16.08 12.62 34.85
N ASP A 395 15.95 11.87 35.94
CA ASP A 395 16.66 12.16 37.20
C ASP A 395 17.38 10.95 37.81
N GLY A 396 17.47 9.84 37.06
CA GLY A 396 18.14 8.61 37.50
C GLY A 396 17.35 7.77 38.50
N ASN A 397 16.10 8.13 38.80
CA ASN A 397 15.20 7.26 39.54
C ASN A 397 15.02 5.92 38.82
N VAL A 398 14.93 4.85 39.59
CA VAL A 398 14.73 3.48 39.09
C VAL A 398 13.32 3.01 39.38
N TRP A 399 12.82 2.12 38.53
CA TRP A 399 11.53 1.49 38.73
C TRP A 399 11.53 0.53 39.93
N GLU A 400 10.52 0.61 40.80
CA GLU A 400 10.34 -0.30 41.95
C GLU A 400 9.27 -1.39 41.72
N LYS A 401 9.07 -1.79 40.46
CA LYS A 401 8.19 -2.90 40.06
C LYS A 401 6.70 -2.67 40.37
N ASP A 402 6.26 -1.43 40.26
CA ASP A 402 4.86 -1.01 40.40
C ASP A 402 4.35 -0.27 39.15
N ARG A 403 3.18 0.35 39.21
CA ARG A 403 2.62 1.10 38.08
C ARG A 403 3.40 2.37 37.71
N CYS A 404 4.31 2.84 38.55
CA CYS A 404 5.09 4.05 38.33
C CYS A 404 6.39 3.72 37.57
N PHE A 405 6.28 3.60 36.25
CA PHE A 405 7.36 3.24 35.31
C PHE A 405 7.13 3.91 33.96
N GLY A 406 8.19 4.05 33.17
CA GLY A 406 8.14 4.50 31.77
C GLY A 406 7.29 5.75 31.51
N SER A 407 6.80 5.89 30.29
CA SER A 407 6.00 7.05 29.86
C SER A 407 4.73 6.62 29.15
N SER A 408 3.67 7.41 29.21
CA SER A 408 2.43 7.15 28.48
C SER A 408 2.65 7.26 26.97
N LEU A 409 1.77 6.62 26.18
CA LEU A 409 1.87 6.65 24.73
C LEU A 409 1.83 8.09 24.17
N LYS A 410 1.00 8.98 24.75
CA LYS A 410 0.92 10.38 24.32
C LYS A 410 2.23 11.12 24.57
N ALA A 411 2.87 10.93 25.73
CA ALA A 411 4.15 11.56 26.02
C ALA A 411 5.22 11.13 24.99
N ILE A 412 5.32 9.83 24.72
CA ILE A 412 6.24 9.27 23.72
C ILE A 412 5.95 9.85 22.34
N LYS A 413 4.68 9.88 21.91
CA LYS A 413 4.31 10.44 20.61
C LYS A 413 4.67 11.93 20.50
N LEU A 414 4.41 12.72 21.54
CA LEU A 414 4.79 14.13 21.57
C LEU A 414 6.31 14.31 21.43
N MET A 415 7.10 13.48 22.11
CA MET A 415 8.56 13.49 21.97
C MET A 415 8.99 13.18 20.52
N VAL A 416 8.47 12.09 19.94
CA VAL A 416 8.85 11.67 18.58
C VAL A 416 8.40 12.69 17.52
N ASP A 417 7.23 13.31 17.70
CA ASP A 417 6.69 14.30 16.76
C ASP A 417 7.59 15.54 16.62
N LYS A 418 8.35 15.92 17.68
CA LYS A 418 9.32 17.04 17.61
C LYS A 418 10.38 16.83 16.54
N HIS A 419 10.79 15.58 16.32
CA HIS A 419 11.78 15.22 15.31
C HIS A 419 11.22 15.27 13.89
N GLN A 420 9.89 15.25 13.73
CA GLN A 420 9.16 15.29 12.45
C GLN A 420 9.47 14.17 11.43
N LYS A 421 10.42 13.27 11.74
CA LYS A 421 10.91 12.21 10.85
C LYS A 421 10.15 10.88 10.95
N TYR A 422 9.43 10.64 12.03
CA TYR A 422 8.85 9.33 12.35
C TYR A 422 7.34 9.39 12.51
N ALA A 423 6.68 8.26 12.27
CA ALA A 423 5.24 8.09 12.44
C ALA A 423 4.96 6.91 13.37
N LEU A 424 4.04 7.09 14.33
CA LEU A 424 3.47 6.00 15.11
C LEU A 424 2.63 5.14 14.17
N VAL A 425 2.98 3.86 14.03
CA VAL A 425 2.27 2.94 13.12
C VAL A 425 1.52 1.83 13.87
N TYR A 426 1.92 1.52 15.09
CA TYR A 426 1.30 0.49 15.91
C TYR A 426 1.62 0.71 17.39
N ALA A 427 0.70 0.35 18.28
CA ALA A 427 0.91 0.28 19.72
C ALA A 427 0.29 -1.01 20.27
N GLY A 428 1.08 -1.79 21.00
CA GLY A 428 0.66 -3.07 21.56
C GLY A 428 -0.49 -2.93 22.55
N ASN A 429 -1.58 -3.66 22.35
CA ASN A 429 -2.63 -3.79 23.37
C ASN A 429 -2.30 -4.98 24.27
N TYR A 430 -2.00 -4.74 25.55
CA TYR A 430 -1.59 -5.81 26.46
C TYR A 430 -2.61 -6.96 26.55
N LYS A 431 -3.91 -6.69 26.37
CA LYS A 431 -4.94 -7.74 26.42
C LYS A 431 -4.78 -8.75 25.29
N THR A 432 -4.46 -8.30 24.08
CA THR A 432 -4.40 -9.14 22.85
C THR A 432 -2.98 -9.54 22.47
N SER A 433 -2.04 -8.62 22.58
CA SER A 433 -0.65 -8.76 22.14
C SER A 433 0.30 -9.19 23.26
N LYS A 434 -0.12 -9.05 24.53
CA LYS A 434 0.69 -9.33 25.73
C LYS A 434 1.99 -8.52 25.82
N HIS A 435 2.02 -7.34 25.19
CA HIS A 435 3.08 -6.35 25.35
C HIS A 435 2.52 -4.93 25.25
N HIS A 436 3.37 -3.93 25.47
CA HIS A 436 3.00 -2.51 25.48
C HIS A 436 4.12 -1.67 24.86
N ASP A 437 4.49 -2.02 23.64
CA ASP A 437 5.50 -1.33 22.85
C ASP A 437 4.82 -0.47 21.80
N ALA A 438 5.30 0.74 21.62
CA ALA A 438 4.92 1.64 20.55
C ALA A 438 5.94 1.56 19.41
N PHE A 439 5.49 1.28 18.20
CA PHE A 439 6.33 1.13 17.02
C PHE A 439 6.27 2.37 16.13
N PHE A 440 7.44 2.89 15.79
CA PHE A 440 7.59 4.09 14.96
C PHE A 440 8.44 3.78 13.73
N ILE A 441 7.99 4.21 12.54
CA ILE A 441 8.71 4.02 11.27
C ILE A 441 9.11 5.39 10.70
N ARG A 442 10.30 5.46 10.09
CA ARG A 442 10.78 6.66 9.40
C ARG A 442 9.87 6.98 8.20
N LYS A 443 9.35 8.21 8.14
CA LYS A 443 8.30 8.63 7.18
C LYS A 443 8.72 8.45 5.71
N ASP A 444 10.02 8.54 5.41
CA ASP A 444 10.53 8.33 4.06
C ASP A 444 10.34 6.91 3.53
N LEU A 445 10.26 5.92 4.42
CA LEU A 445 10.05 4.50 4.09
C LEU A 445 8.56 4.15 3.84
N ILE A 446 7.64 5.06 4.19
CA ILE A 446 6.19 4.84 4.12
C ILE A 446 5.44 6.00 3.45
N LYS A 447 6.10 6.76 2.56
CA LYS A 447 5.54 7.98 1.92
C LYS A 447 4.19 7.79 1.21
N ASN A 448 3.91 6.58 0.73
CA ASN A 448 2.68 6.27 0.01
C ASN A 448 1.58 5.66 0.90
N MET A 449 1.85 5.52 2.20
CA MET A 449 0.91 4.96 3.17
C MET A 449 0.16 6.08 3.89
N ILE A 450 -1.08 5.78 4.31
CA ILE A 450 -1.84 6.64 5.21
C ILE A 450 -1.53 6.20 6.65
N ILE A 451 -1.08 7.13 7.48
CA ILE A 451 -0.66 6.81 8.84
C ILE A 451 -1.91 6.61 9.72
N PRO A 452 -1.96 5.55 10.57
CA PRO A 452 -3.04 5.40 11.55
C PRO A 452 -3.18 6.65 12.44
N GLU A 453 -4.41 7.10 12.63
CA GLU A 453 -4.69 8.22 13.54
C GLU A 453 -4.40 7.83 14.98
N PHE A 454 -3.89 8.75 15.79
CA PHE A 454 -3.56 8.47 17.19
C PHE A 454 -4.74 7.86 17.98
N ASN A 455 -5.96 8.34 17.71
CA ASN A 455 -7.17 7.85 18.36
C ASN A 455 -7.51 6.38 18.04
N SER A 456 -6.91 5.76 17.01
CA SER A 456 -7.10 4.33 16.74
C SER A 456 -6.48 3.44 17.82
N PHE A 457 -5.58 3.98 18.66
CA PHE A 457 -4.93 3.26 19.75
C PHE A 457 -5.59 3.47 21.12
N LYS A 458 -6.80 4.04 21.18
CA LYS A 458 -7.48 4.34 22.45
C LYS A 458 -7.71 3.13 23.37
N ASP A 459 -7.80 1.93 22.80
CA ASP A 459 -8.14 0.69 23.51
C ASP A 459 -6.93 0.00 24.18
N ILE A 460 -5.73 0.59 24.10
CA ILE A 460 -4.50 0.05 24.71
C ILE A 460 -4.46 0.18 26.24
N HIS A 461 -5.31 1.02 26.82
CA HIS A 461 -5.32 1.25 28.26
C HIS A 461 -5.61 -0.04 29.03
N HIS A 462 -4.68 -0.42 29.89
CA HIS A 462 -4.77 -1.63 30.70
C HIS A 462 -3.90 -1.52 31.95
N TYR A 463 -4.48 -1.82 33.11
CA TYR A 463 -3.71 -1.87 34.35
C TYR A 463 -2.77 -3.07 34.37
N ILE A 464 -1.49 -2.81 34.59
CA ILE A 464 -0.45 -3.81 34.78
C ILE A 464 0.39 -3.47 36.02
N HIS A 465 1.13 -4.44 36.57
CA HIS A 465 1.85 -4.31 37.83
C HIS A 465 0.97 -3.97 39.04
N LYS A 466 1.58 -4.04 40.23
CA LYS A 466 0.93 -3.65 41.49
C LYS A 466 0.74 -2.12 41.56
N PRO A 467 -0.32 -1.62 42.19
CA PRO A 467 -0.46 -0.19 42.48
C PRO A 467 0.78 0.38 43.16
N CYS A 468 1.16 1.61 42.82
CA CYS A 468 2.26 2.29 43.50
C CYS A 468 1.85 2.72 44.90
N GLN A 469 2.83 2.79 45.80
CA GLN A 469 2.67 3.16 47.20
C GLN A 469 3.69 4.25 47.57
N ASN A 470 3.63 4.77 48.80
CA ASN A 470 4.61 5.71 49.35
C ASN A 470 4.79 7.00 48.52
N ASN A 471 3.71 7.49 47.90
CA ASN A 471 3.70 8.71 47.08
C ASN A 471 4.65 8.65 45.86
N ARG A 472 4.99 7.46 45.35
CA ARG A 472 5.85 7.32 44.17
C ARG A 472 5.24 7.93 42.92
N GLU A 473 3.92 8.03 42.84
CA GLU A 473 3.22 8.71 41.74
C GLU A 473 3.63 10.19 41.58
N GLU A 474 4.18 10.81 42.64
CA GLU A 474 4.60 12.22 42.63
C GLU A 474 5.91 12.47 41.86
N ILE A 475 6.64 11.43 41.47
CA ILE A 475 7.87 11.60 40.68
C ILE A 475 7.57 11.89 39.21
N LEU A 476 6.41 11.45 38.71
CA LEU A 476 6.01 11.60 37.32
C LEU A 476 5.66 13.04 36.99
N LEU A 477 5.87 13.41 35.73
CA LEU A 477 5.61 14.76 35.24
C LEU A 477 4.62 14.75 34.07
N ASP A 478 3.85 15.83 33.93
CA ASP A 478 3.05 16.09 32.74
C ASP A 478 4.00 16.58 31.65
N TYR A 479 4.30 15.68 30.70
CA TYR A 479 5.26 15.91 29.65
C TYR A 479 4.79 16.99 28.69
N GLU A 480 3.49 17.00 28.33
CA GLU A 480 2.93 18.03 27.44
C GLU A 480 3.08 19.42 28.04
N TYR A 481 2.80 19.57 29.34
CA TYR A 481 3.04 20.82 30.04
C TYR A 481 4.54 21.15 30.14
N PHE A 482 5.38 20.15 30.43
CA PHE A 482 6.84 20.34 30.50
C PHE A 482 7.42 20.88 29.19
N LEU A 483 6.91 20.43 28.03
CA LEU A 483 7.33 20.96 26.73
C LEU A 483 7.06 22.45 26.56
N ILE A 484 6.04 22.97 27.24
CA ILE A 484 5.61 24.37 27.14
C ILE A 484 6.33 25.23 28.18
N SER A 485 6.43 24.77 29.43
CA SER A 485 6.95 25.57 30.54
C SER A 485 8.45 25.41 30.77
N GLY A 486 9.00 24.22 30.52
CA GLY A 486 10.33 23.81 31.00
C GLY A 486 10.42 23.65 32.54
N ASP A 487 9.33 23.83 33.27
CA ASP A 487 9.31 23.78 34.74
C ASP A 487 8.93 22.38 35.23
N ILE A 488 9.92 21.66 35.76
CA ILE A 488 9.74 20.29 36.26
C ILE A 488 8.83 20.22 37.50
N ILE A 489 8.84 21.24 38.36
CA ILE A 489 8.07 21.25 39.61
C ILE A 489 6.59 21.43 39.28
N GLU A 490 6.28 22.40 38.42
CA GLU A 490 4.91 22.63 37.97
C GLU A 490 4.37 21.44 37.14
N SER A 491 5.19 20.82 36.29
CA SER A 491 4.81 19.61 35.56
C SER A 491 4.52 18.43 36.47
N LYS A 492 5.31 18.21 37.54
CA LYS A 492 5.03 17.18 38.55
C LYS A 492 3.71 17.45 39.29
N ASN A 493 3.47 18.71 39.67
CA ASN A 493 2.22 19.12 40.31
C ASN A 493 0.98 18.85 39.42
N LYS A 494 1.09 19.06 38.10
CA LYS A 494 0.02 18.77 37.15
C LYS A 494 -0.23 17.28 36.94
N ALA A 495 0.82 16.45 36.93
CA ALA A 495 0.67 15.01 36.80
C ALA A 495 0.01 14.36 38.03
N LYS A 496 0.20 14.93 39.23
CA LYS A 496 -0.15 14.29 40.51
C LYS A 496 -1.57 13.72 40.57
N GLN A 497 -2.59 14.47 40.15
CA GLN A 497 -3.98 14.00 40.21
C GLN A 497 -4.21 12.80 39.28
N VAL A 498 -3.69 12.88 38.05
CA VAL A 498 -3.79 11.82 37.05
C VAL A 498 -2.99 10.58 37.50
N ALA A 499 -1.75 10.78 37.94
CA ALA A 499 -0.89 9.71 38.40
C ALA A 499 -1.50 8.98 39.60
N LYS A 500 -2.06 9.70 40.58
CA LYS A 500 -2.77 9.09 41.70
C LYS A 500 -3.97 8.24 41.26
N GLN A 501 -4.80 8.78 40.36
CA GLN A 501 -5.99 8.09 39.86
C GLN A 501 -5.68 6.77 39.13
N TYR A 502 -4.60 6.71 38.35
CA TYR A 502 -4.31 5.55 37.51
C TYR A 502 -3.26 4.61 38.08
N LEU A 503 -2.44 5.06 39.03
CA LEU A 503 -1.34 4.26 39.57
C LEU A 503 -1.57 3.76 40.99
N CYS A 504 -2.39 4.44 41.81
CA CYS A 504 -2.60 4.08 43.22
C CYS A 504 -3.91 3.31 43.47
N ASP A 505 -4.94 3.55 42.66
CA ASP A 505 -6.25 2.88 42.73
C ASP A 505 -6.26 1.53 41.99
#